data_AF-A0A6V8E830-F1
#
_entry.id   AF-A0A6V8E830-F1
#
_cell.length_a   1.000
_cell.length_b   1.000
_cell.length_c   1.000
_cell.angle_alpha   90.00
_cell.angle_beta   90.00
_cell.angle_gamma   90.00
#
_symmetry.space_group_name_H-M   'P 1'
#
loop_
_entity.id
_entity.type
_entity.pdbx_description
1 polymer ?
#
loop_
_entity_poly.entity_id
_entity_poly.type
_entity_poly.pdbx_seq_one_letter_code
_entity_poly.pdbx_strand_id
1 'polypeptide(L)'
;MTYSVISNDLLAHDIDEGTFDNLLLLVLLAFAVVVAMLSIAFRSLSGVVFPLIGLTSALIWTYGVLNVAGARFTALEATVAPLVLGLGIDYAIHLQRSQRSYVKDGRRTSESWLRACGHLSMPLSLAVVTTVAAFMANVISPLPPLATLGYALSLGVISAFISSTIFVGALHVMFSKEIKTEPRPFLRFPAASKQIVRLQQKQQVGVILVTVLISGLAVYGAASLETDFDLADFVNEDMAIMGVRDDLTDSYESAGWKVIHLLMEPAEGKETIPGDLDLLSELRNFHSDMKSNNDVVGTNFRIASPAYEGPYPLIRDAVLRNETFGVDHNMEVFAGEVYPIERSESIDLGAFFVALAGNTTVADPLTGETWSERLIQTVHLQGADIVHLRHEIRVEASTSVDSSRVVGNFVEILGSTEDSGTLKFQLKEHATLHVTGDLVMLETVLQGLTTTQIESTSISLIVSFLVLFMLTRRIMPAIIVLFPVGIASLWVVGSMALIGLKWNVLTVMVTALTLGIGIDYSIHMWRRFEVELQKRGDHWGALEEALDTTGVALMLSATTTMAGFAVLLFSPMPIIQDFGLITAITVLFSLVLALMVLPVLVELAARGQESAREDDGA
;
A
#
# COMPACT_ATOMS: atom_id res chain seq x y z
N MET A 1 10.25 -7.94 -41.91
CA MET A 1 9.45 -7.12 -40.98
C MET A 1 9.85 -7.54 -39.59
N THR A 2 10.20 -6.56 -38.74
CA THR A 2 10.28 -6.73 -37.29
C THR A 2 8.88 -6.52 -36.74
N TYR A 3 8.42 -7.45 -35.91
CA TYR A 3 7.12 -7.34 -35.24
C TYR A 3 7.37 -7.25 -33.75
N SER A 4 6.54 -6.46 -33.07
CA SER A 4 6.52 -6.33 -31.63
C SER A 4 5.12 -6.70 -31.14
N VAL A 5 5.01 -7.23 -29.92
CA VAL A 5 3.73 -7.65 -29.33
C VAL A 5 3.67 -7.11 -27.92
N ILE A 6 2.49 -6.63 -27.53
CA ILE A 6 2.19 -6.20 -26.17
C ILE A 6 0.76 -6.63 -25.84
N SER A 7 0.56 -7.08 -24.61
CA SER A 7 -0.75 -7.27 -24.00
C SER A 7 -0.59 -7.19 -22.48
N ASN A 8 -1.70 -6.98 -21.76
CA ASN A 8 -1.67 -7.02 -20.29
C ASN A 8 -1.20 -8.38 -19.77
N ASP A 9 -1.54 -9.48 -20.45
CA ASP A 9 -1.09 -10.83 -20.08
C ASP A 9 0.43 -11.01 -20.26
N LEU A 10 1.01 -10.44 -21.32
CA LEU A 10 2.46 -10.48 -21.54
C LEU A 10 3.18 -9.60 -20.52
N LEU A 11 2.66 -8.41 -20.21
CA LEU A 11 3.18 -7.58 -19.13
C LEU A 11 3.13 -8.31 -17.79
N ALA A 12 2.01 -8.96 -17.45
CA ALA A 12 1.88 -9.74 -16.23
C ALA A 12 2.87 -10.91 -16.17
N HIS A 13 3.07 -11.62 -17.29
CA HIS A 13 4.06 -12.68 -17.39
C HIS A 13 5.49 -12.18 -17.12
N ASP A 14 5.85 -11.05 -17.72
CA ASP A 14 7.15 -10.40 -17.55
C ASP A 14 7.38 -9.91 -16.10
N ILE A 15 6.33 -9.42 -15.41
CA ILE A 15 6.39 -9.09 -13.98
C ILE A 15 6.71 -10.34 -13.14
N ASP A 16 6.00 -11.43 -13.39
CA ASP A 16 6.18 -12.67 -12.63
C ASP A 16 7.56 -13.28 -12.88
N GLU A 17 8.01 -13.38 -14.13
CA GLU A 17 9.33 -13.91 -14.49
C GLU A 17 10.45 -13.02 -13.92
N GLY A 18 10.33 -11.70 -14.13
CA GLY A 18 11.26 -10.71 -13.59
C GLY A 18 11.36 -10.74 -12.07
N THR A 19 10.28 -11.03 -11.36
CA THR A 19 10.29 -11.16 -9.90
C THR A 19 11.19 -12.31 -9.44
N PHE A 20 11.04 -13.51 -10.02
CA PHE A 20 11.79 -14.69 -9.57
C PHE A 20 13.29 -14.57 -9.86
N ASP A 21 13.66 -14.02 -11.02
CA ASP A 21 15.05 -13.84 -11.41
C ASP A 21 15.78 -12.85 -10.49
N ASN A 22 15.10 -11.79 -10.08
CA ASN A 22 15.70 -10.71 -9.29
C ASN A 22 15.62 -10.94 -7.78
N LEU A 23 14.70 -11.79 -7.31
CA LEU A 23 14.60 -12.16 -5.90
C LEU A 23 15.93 -12.74 -5.38
N LEU A 24 16.56 -13.64 -6.15
CA LEU A 24 17.82 -14.23 -5.74
C LEU A 24 18.91 -13.17 -5.57
N LEU A 25 18.99 -12.21 -6.51
CA LEU A 25 19.93 -11.09 -6.44
C LEU A 25 19.67 -10.22 -5.20
N LEU A 26 18.42 -9.83 -4.96
CA LEU A 26 18.04 -9.00 -3.80
C LEU A 26 18.36 -9.69 -2.48
N VAL A 27 18.06 -10.99 -2.37
CA VAL A 27 18.38 -11.79 -1.17
C VAL A 27 19.90 -11.86 -0.97
N LEU A 28 20.68 -12.17 -2.01
CA LEU A 28 22.14 -12.22 -1.91
C LEU A 28 22.74 -10.87 -1.52
N LEU A 29 22.25 -9.78 -2.11
CA LEU A 29 22.69 -8.43 -1.78
C LEU A 29 22.34 -8.07 -0.33
N ALA A 30 21.13 -8.41 0.14
CA ALA A 30 20.72 -8.23 1.53
C ALA A 30 21.65 -8.99 2.48
N PHE A 31 21.95 -10.26 2.18
CA PHE A 31 22.92 -11.04 2.94
C PHE A 31 24.31 -10.42 2.94
N ALA A 32 24.80 -9.92 1.81
CA ALA A 32 26.10 -9.26 1.71
C ALA A 32 26.15 -7.99 2.59
N VAL A 33 25.10 -7.18 2.56
CA VAL A 33 24.95 -5.99 3.41
C VAL A 33 24.89 -6.37 4.89
N VAL A 34 24.10 -7.38 5.26
CA VAL A 34 24.04 -7.91 6.62
C VAL A 34 25.41 -8.34 7.12
N VAL A 35 26.15 -9.11 6.31
CA VAL A 35 27.50 -9.58 6.64
C VAL A 35 28.45 -8.40 6.82
N ALA A 36 28.41 -7.41 5.94
CA ALA A 36 29.23 -6.20 6.05
C ALA A 36 28.94 -5.45 7.35
N MET A 37 27.66 -5.21 7.66
CA MET A 37 27.25 -4.49 8.86
C MET A 37 27.60 -5.23 10.15
N LEU A 38 27.33 -6.54 10.23
CA LEU A 38 27.73 -7.36 11.38
C LEU A 38 29.25 -7.41 11.54
N SER A 39 30.00 -7.44 10.43
CA SER A 39 31.47 -7.42 10.46
C SER A 39 32.00 -6.10 11.03
N ILE A 40 31.38 -4.97 10.66
CA ILE A 40 31.70 -3.64 11.23
C ILE A 40 31.36 -3.59 12.72
N ALA A 41 30.17 -4.07 13.10
CA ALA A 41 29.66 -4.02 14.47
C ALA A 41 30.45 -4.89 15.45
N PHE A 42 30.75 -6.13 15.08
CA PHE A 42 31.31 -7.12 16.01
C PHE A 42 32.78 -7.43 15.81
N ARG A 43 33.31 -7.26 14.59
CA ARG A 43 34.70 -7.55 14.20
C ARG A 43 35.17 -8.94 14.66
N SER A 44 34.27 -9.91 14.69
CA SER A 44 34.53 -11.27 15.17
C SER A 44 33.71 -12.27 14.37
N LEU A 45 34.32 -13.38 13.94
CA LEU A 45 33.66 -14.38 13.09
C LEU A 45 32.38 -14.93 13.71
N SER A 46 32.40 -15.32 14.99
CA SER A 46 31.20 -15.82 15.69
C SER A 46 30.11 -14.76 15.84
N GLY A 47 30.48 -13.49 16.03
CA GLY A 47 29.56 -12.36 16.06
C GLY A 47 28.88 -12.06 14.72
N VAL A 48 29.40 -12.60 13.61
CA VAL A 48 28.80 -12.45 12.28
C VAL A 48 28.04 -13.71 11.89
N VAL A 49 28.68 -14.87 12.01
CA VAL A 49 28.15 -16.16 11.52
C VAL A 49 26.93 -16.61 12.32
N PHE A 50 26.90 -16.45 13.65
CA PHE A 50 25.76 -16.94 14.43
C PHE A 50 24.47 -16.15 14.14
N PRO A 51 24.47 -14.80 14.13
CA PRO A 51 23.30 -14.04 13.67
C PRO A 51 22.89 -14.39 12.25
N LEU A 52 23.86 -14.56 11.33
CA LEU A 52 23.57 -14.90 9.94
C LEU A 52 22.80 -16.22 9.82
N ILE A 53 23.24 -17.26 10.55
CA ILE A 53 22.56 -18.56 10.62
C ILE A 53 21.17 -18.37 11.22
N GLY A 54 21.05 -17.61 12.30
CA GLY A 54 19.77 -17.32 12.95
C GLY A 54 18.77 -16.64 12.00
N LEU A 55 19.20 -15.61 11.29
CA LEU A 55 18.39 -14.88 10.33
C LEU A 55 18.00 -15.74 9.13
N THR A 56 18.92 -16.58 8.65
CA THR A 56 18.61 -17.55 7.57
C THR A 56 17.53 -18.53 8.03
N SER A 57 17.62 -19.06 9.26
CA SER A 57 16.57 -19.91 9.82
C SER A 57 15.24 -19.19 9.97
N ALA A 58 15.26 -17.91 10.36
CA ALA A 58 14.05 -17.11 10.45
C ALA A 58 13.36 -16.97 9.08
N LEU A 59 14.11 -16.66 8.01
CA LEU A 59 13.57 -16.60 6.65
C LEU A 59 12.98 -17.93 6.18
N ILE A 60 13.69 -19.04 6.44
CA ILE A 60 13.22 -20.39 6.10
C ILE A 60 11.89 -20.68 6.82
N TRP A 61 11.76 -20.30 8.09
CA TRP A 61 10.52 -20.47 8.84
C TRP A 61 9.40 -19.60 8.30
N THR A 62 9.68 -18.33 7.99
CA THR A 62 8.69 -17.40 7.43
C THR A 62 8.11 -17.92 6.11
N TYR A 63 8.96 -18.18 5.12
CA TYR A 63 8.50 -18.69 3.82
C TYR A 63 7.95 -20.11 3.91
N GLY A 64 8.50 -20.96 4.79
CA GLY A 64 8.00 -22.32 5.02
C GLY A 64 6.57 -22.32 5.56
N VAL A 65 6.27 -21.46 6.55
CA VAL A 65 4.91 -21.32 7.10
C VAL A 65 3.96 -20.75 6.07
N LEU A 66 4.35 -19.72 5.32
CA LEU A 66 3.53 -19.13 4.26
C LEU A 66 3.18 -20.16 3.17
N ASN A 67 4.15 -20.96 2.74
CA ASN A 67 3.94 -22.02 1.76
C ASN A 67 2.97 -23.11 2.26
N VAL A 68 3.10 -23.53 3.53
CA VAL A 68 2.17 -24.51 4.14
C VAL A 68 0.76 -23.94 4.28
N ALA A 69 0.64 -22.62 4.51
CA ALA A 69 -0.65 -21.93 4.57
C ALA A 69 -1.30 -21.73 3.18
N GLY A 70 -0.62 -22.09 2.08
CA GLY A 70 -1.11 -21.90 0.72
C GLY A 70 -1.11 -20.45 0.25
N ALA A 71 -0.29 -19.58 0.88
CA ALA A 71 -0.13 -18.21 0.45
C ALA A 71 0.50 -18.16 -0.95
N ARG A 72 -0.06 -17.34 -1.85
CA ARG A 72 0.53 -17.11 -3.17
C ARG A 72 1.78 -16.23 -3.01
N PHE A 73 2.85 -16.61 -3.68
CA PHE A 73 4.05 -15.80 -3.75
C PHE A 73 3.91 -14.79 -4.89
N THR A 74 3.92 -13.50 -4.57
CA THR A 74 3.84 -12.39 -5.54
C THR A 74 5.12 -11.56 -5.51
N ALA A 75 5.21 -10.56 -6.38
CA ALA A 75 6.29 -9.57 -6.38
C ALA A 75 6.50 -8.89 -5.02
N LEU A 76 5.43 -8.69 -4.24
CA LEU A 76 5.53 -8.04 -2.94
C LEU A 76 6.22 -8.92 -1.90
N GLU A 77 6.01 -10.24 -1.92
CA GLU A 77 6.66 -11.18 -0.99
C GLU A 77 8.18 -11.29 -1.22
N ALA A 78 8.70 -10.85 -2.38
CA ALA A 78 10.13 -10.73 -2.63
C ALA A 78 10.79 -9.69 -1.68
N THR A 79 10.04 -8.68 -1.24
CA THR A 79 10.55 -7.67 -0.29
C THR A 79 10.74 -8.22 1.12
N VAL A 80 10.03 -9.29 1.50
CA VAL A 80 10.03 -9.84 2.86
C VAL A 80 11.43 -10.23 3.31
N ALA A 81 12.26 -10.81 2.44
CA ALA A 81 13.58 -11.26 2.82
C ALA A 81 14.53 -10.12 3.24
N PRO A 82 14.76 -9.08 2.40
CA PRO A 82 15.50 -7.89 2.82
C PRO A 82 14.95 -7.24 4.09
N LEU A 83 13.61 -7.19 4.24
CA LEU A 83 12.95 -6.61 5.40
C LEU A 83 13.23 -7.37 6.70
N VAL A 84 13.03 -8.69 6.68
CA VAL A 84 13.25 -9.56 7.84
C VAL A 84 14.73 -9.63 8.20
N LEU A 85 15.63 -9.59 7.21
CA LEU A 85 17.06 -9.46 7.46
C LEU A 85 17.38 -8.12 8.14
N GLY A 86 16.90 -7.00 7.59
CA GLY A 86 17.14 -5.66 8.13
C GLY A 86 16.65 -5.50 9.57
N LEU A 87 15.39 -5.86 9.84
CA LEU A 87 14.79 -5.76 11.18
C LEU A 87 15.33 -6.84 12.15
N GLY A 88 15.58 -8.05 11.65
CA GLY A 88 16.02 -9.17 12.47
C GLY A 88 17.44 -9.00 13.00
N ILE A 89 18.33 -8.33 12.24
CA ILE A 89 19.70 -8.04 12.67
C ILE A 89 19.71 -7.31 14.02
N ASP A 90 18.77 -6.40 14.25
CA ASP A 90 18.72 -5.56 15.44
C ASP A 90 18.59 -6.39 16.73
N TYR A 91 17.75 -7.43 16.71
CA TYR A 91 17.60 -8.34 17.85
C TYR A 91 18.89 -9.06 18.18
N ALA A 92 19.59 -9.58 17.16
CA ALA A 92 20.88 -10.21 17.35
C ALA A 92 21.93 -9.22 17.85
N ILE A 93 21.97 -8.00 17.30
CA ILE A 93 22.90 -6.95 17.71
C ILE A 93 22.72 -6.60 19.19
N HIS A 94 21.48 -6.31 19.61
CA HIS A 94 21.18 -5.91 20.97
C HIS A 94 21.49 -7.03 21.99
N LEU A 95 21.08 -8.26 21.70
CA LEU A 95 21.34 -9.41 22.57
C LEU A 95 22.83 -9.72 22.70
N GLN A 96 23.57 -9.77 21.60
CA GLN A 96 25.02 -10.03 21.63
C GLN A 96 25.79 -8.89 22.31
N ARG A 97 25.40 -7.63 22.08
CA ARG A 97 26.03 -6.48 22.74
C ARG A 97 25.78 -6.50 24.25
N SER A 98 24.54 -6.81 24.67
CA SER A 98 24.19 -6.97 26.09
C SER A 98 24.94 -8.15 26.72
N GLN A 99 25.02 -9.29 26.04
CA GLN A 99 25.77 -10.46 26.51
C GLN A 99 27.26 -10.13 26.75
N ARG A 100 27.93 -9.44 25.82
CA ARG A 100 29.33 -9.03 25.97
C ARG A 100 29.57 -8.13 27.20
N SER A 101 28.56 -7.38 27.64
CA SER A 101 28.68 -6.55 28.86
C SER A 101 28.80 -7.39 30.13
N TYR A 102 28.14 -8.55 30.19
CA TYR A 102 28.14 -9.46 31.34
C TYR A 102 29.31 -10.44 31.35
N VAL A 103 30.04 -10.57 30.23
CA VAL A 103 31.27 -11.37 30.16
C VAL A 103 32.38 -10.78 31.04
N LYS A 104 32.37 -9.45 31.26
CA LYS A 104 33.34 -8.76 32.13
C LYS A 104 33.31 -9.23 33.59
N ASP A 105 32.21 -9.82 34.04
CA ASP A 105 32.05 -10.32 35.41
C ASP A 105 32.70 -11.69 35.65
N GLY A 106 33.44 -12.25 34.67
CA GLY A 106 34.08 -13.57 34.78
C GLY A 106 33.09 -14.75 34.74
N ARG A 107 31.89 -14.52 34.19
CA ARG A 107 30.78 -15.50 34.15
C ARG A 107 30.86 -16.43 32.94
N ARG A 108 30.24 -17.61 33.06
CA ARG A 108 30.07 -18.56 31.94
C ARG A 108 29.22 -17.94 30.82
N THR A 109 29.48 -18.32 29.57
CA THR A 109 28.75 -17.81 28.39
C THR A 109 27.23 -18.00 28.52
N SER A 110 26.77 -19.14 29.02
CA SER A 110 25.34 -19.40 29.26
C SER A 110 24.70 -18.43 30.25
N GLU A 111 25.37 -18.14 31.37
CA GLU A 111 24.87 -17.18 32.36
C GLU A 111 24.85 -15.76 31.78
N SER A 112 25.88 -15.37 31.03
CA SER A 112 25.95 -14.05 30.39
C SER A 112 24.83 -13.84 29.36
N TRP A 113 24.48 -14.88 28.60
CA TRP A 113 23.39 -14.84 27.63
C TRP A 113 22.02 -14.78 28.31
N LEU A 114 21.79 -15.61 29.33
CA LEU A 114 20.53 -15.60 30.09
C LEU A 114 20.29 -14.23 30.74
N ARG A 115 21.34 -13.59 31.29
CA ARG A 115 21.25 -12.23 31.83
C ARG A 115 20.98 -11.19 30.75
N ALA A 116 21.56 -11.34 29.57
CA ALA A 116 21.28 -10.44 28.45
C ALA A 116 19.81 -10.51 28.04
N CYS A 117 19.25 -11.72 27.90
CA CYS A 117 17.83 -11.93 27.64
C CYS A 117 16.95 -11.36 28.75
N GLY A 118 17.32 -11.58 30.03
CA GLY A 118 16.60 -11.03 31.17
C GLY A 118 16.61 -9.50 31.18
N HIS A 119 17.76 -8.88 30.94
CA HIS A 119 17.92 -7.42 30.94
C HIS A 119 17.14 -6.74 29.80
N LEU A 120 17.12 -7.36 28.62
CA LEU A 120 16.44 -6.84 27.44
C LEU A 120 15.00 -7.37 27.27
N SER A 121 14.52 -8.22 28.16
CA SER A 121 13.21 -8.88 28.05
C SER A 121 12.07 -7.88 27.85
N MET A 122 12.00 -6.83 28.67
CA MET A 122 10.97 -5.80 28.56
C MET A 122 11.07 -4.98 27.27
N PRO A 123 12.20 -4.30 26.95
CA PRO A 123 12.27 -3.48 25.75
C PRO A 123 12.09 -4.30 24.46
N LEU A 124 12.70 -5.49 24.36
CA LEU A 124 12.55 -6.34 23.17
C LEU A 124 11.15 -6.93 23.02
N SER A 125 10.50 -7.36 24.11
CA SER A 125 9.13 -7.87 24.00
C SER A 125 8.16 -6.77 23.60
N LEU A 126 8.32 -5.57 24.16
CA LEU A 126 7.49 -4.42 23.82
C LEU A 126 7.65 -4.04 22.34
N ALA A 127 8.89 -3.99 21.87
CA ALA A 127 9.25 -3.78 20.47
C ALA A 127 8.60 -4.82 19.54
N VAL A 128 8.81 -6.11 19.81
CA VAL A 128 8.27 -7.20 18.98
C VAL A 128 6.74 -7.20 18.95
N VAL A 129 6.07 -7.07 20.10
CA VAL A 129 4.59 -7.09 20.13
C VAL A 129 4.03 -5.88 19.39
N THR A 130 4.60 -4.70 19.57
CA THR A 130 4.13 -3.48 18.85
C THR A 130 4.43 -3.56 17.35
N THR A 131 5.60 -4.04 16.95
CA THR A 131 5.98 -4.25 15.54
C THR A 131 5.04 -5.24 14.85
N VAL A 132 4.80 -6.40 15.47
CA VAL A 132 3.87 -7.41 14.95
C VAL A 132 2.46 -6.86 14.84
N ALA A 133 2.00 -6.12 15.85
CA ALA A 133 0.67 -5.53 15.84
C ALA A 133 0.50 -4.48 14.73
N ALA A 134 1.53 -3.66 14.48
CA ALA A 134 1.56 -2.70 13.39
C ALA A 134 1.52 -3.38 12.02
N PHE A 135 2.32 -4.43 11.81
CA PHE A 135 2.29 -5.20 10.55
C PHE A 135 0.97 -5.94 10.33
N MET A 136 0.35 -6.43 11.41
CA MET A 136 -0.97 -7.07 11.35
C MET A 136 -2.09 -6.09 11.00
N ALA A 137 -1.92 -4.79 11.23
CA ALA A 137 -2.92 -3.79 10.82
C ALA A 137 -3.14 -3.77 9.29
N ASN A 138 -2.14 -4.18 8.51
CA ASN A 138 -2.25 -4.29 7.04
C ASN A 138 -3.20 -5.41 6.58
N VAL A 139 -3.54 -6.36 7.45
CA VAL A 139 -4.49 -7.44 7.15
C VAL A 139 -5.90 -6.91 6.87
N ILE A 140 -6.21 -5.71 7.35
CA ILE A 140 -7.51 -5.07 7.16
C ILE A 140 -7.64 -4.50 5.73
N SER A 141 -6.54 -4.45 4.98
CA SER A 141 -6.58 -4.01 3.59
C SER A 141 -7.48 -4.93 2.74
N PRO A 142 -8.37 -4.36 1.90
CA PRO A 142 -9.17 -5.09 0.94
C PRO A 142 -8.32 -5.66 -0.21
N LEU A 143 -7.03 -5.29 -0.30
CA LEU A 143 -6.10 -5.79 -1.29
C LEU A 143 -5.38 -7.03 -0.76
N PRO A 144 -5.64 -8.23 -1.30
CA PRO A 144 -5.05 -9.48 -0.80
C PRO A 144 -3.51 -9.50 -0.74
N PRO A 145 -2.77 -8.91 -1.70
CA PRO A 145 -1.30 -8.86 -1.62
C PRO A 145 -0.79 -8.08 -0.39
N LEU A 146 -1.48 -7.01 0.01
CA LEU A 146 -1.07 -6.21 1.18
C LEU A 146 -1.32 -6.94 2.49
N ALA A 147 -2.45 -7.64 2.59
CA ALA A 147 -2.75 -8.49 3.74
C ALA A 147 -1.73 -9.63 3.87
N THR A 148 -1.36 -10.26 2.76
CA THR A 148 -0.35 -11.34 2.73
C THR A 148 1.03 -10.84 3.15
N LEU A 149 1.43 -9.65 2.67
CA LEU A 149 2.66 -9.00 3.12
C LEU A 149 2.63 -8.72 4.64
N GLY A 150 1.51 -8.25 5.17
CA GLY A 150 1.31 -8.03 6.61
C GLY A 150 1.52 -9.30 7.45
N TYR A 151 0.96 -10.43 7.00
CA TYR A 151 1.21 -11.74 7.62
C TYR A 151 2.68 -12.16 7.51
N ALA A 152 3.28 -12.01 6.33
CA ALA A 152 4.65 -12.42 6.07
C ALA A 152 5.65 -11.66 6.95
N LEU A 153 5.51 -10.33 7.06
CA LEU A 153 6.36 -9.50 7.90
C LEU A 153 6.17 -9.78 9.40
N SER A 154 4.93 -9.99 9.83
CA SER A 154 4.62 -10.37 11.22
C SER A 154 5.28 -11.70 11.60
N LEU A 155 5.13 -12.72 10.76
CA LEU A 155 5.79 -14.01 10.93
C LEU A 155 7.31 -13.89 10.86
N GLY A 156 7.81 -13.04 9.96
CA GLY A 156 9.22 -12.66 9.84
C GLY A 156 9.82 -12.14 11.12
N VAL A 157 9.20 -11.13 11.72
CA VAL A 157 9.63 -10.52 12.99
C VAL A 157 9.61 -11.53 14.14
N ILE A 158 8.53 -12.31 14.27
CA ILE A 158 8.42 -13.36 15.30
C ILE A 158 9.53 -14.40 15.12
N SER A 159 9.73 -14.87 13.88
CA SER A 159 10.76 -15.87 13.56
C SER A 159 12.17 -15.33 13.82
N ALA A 160 12.44 -14.08 13.45
CA ALA A 160 13.72 -13.42 13.68
C ALA A 160 13.99 -13.21 15.17
N PHE A 161 12.99 -12.81 15.96
CA PHE A 161 13.11 -12.65 17.40
C PHE A 161 13.38 -13.99 18.11
N ILE A 162 12.61 -15.03 17.79
CA ILE A 162 12.78 -16.38 18.37
C ILE A 162 14.16 -16.93 18.00
N SER A 163 14.53 -16.85 16.73
CA SER A 163 15.82 -17.34 16.25
C SER A 163 17.00 -16.56 16.87
N SER A 164 16.91 -15.24 16.96
CA SER A 164 17.94 -14.40 17.59
C SER A 164 18.07 -14.64 19.09
N THR A 165 16.98 -14.94 19.78
CA THR A 165 17.00 -15.16 21.24
C THR A 165 17.46 -16.57 21.60
N ILE A 166 16.92 -17.57 20.90
CA ILE A 166 17.11 -18.99 21.24
C ILE A 166 18.27 -19.56 20.43
N PHE A 167 18.21 -19.48 19.10
CA PHE A 167 19.12 -20.22 18.24
C PHE A 167 20.52 -19.59 18.23
N VAL A 168 20.62 -18.27 18.04
CA VAL A 168 21.89 -17.53 18.14
C VAL A 168 22.50 -17.69 19.53
N GLY A 169 21.66 -17.67 20.58
CA GLY A 169 22.07 -17.93 21.95
C GLY A 169 22.68 -19.31 22.15
N ALA A 170 22.01 -20.35 21.66
CA ALA A 170 22.48 -21.73 21.72
C ALA A 170 23.83 -21.88 20.98
N LEU A 171 23.98 -21.27 19.80
CA LEU A 171 25.26 -21.25 19.08
C LEU A 171 26.37 -20.59 19.90
N HIS A 172 26.07 -19.47 20.57
CA HIS A 172 27.04 -18.84 21.46
C HIS A 172 27.42 -19.75 22.62
N VAL A 173 26.46 -20.39 23.28
CA VAL A 173 26.71 -21.29 24.42
C VAL A 173 27.51 -22.53 24.01
N MET A 174 27.23 -23.11 22.86
CA MET A 174 27.87 -24.33 22.39
C MET A 174 29.27 -24.10 21.81
N PHE A 175 29.45 -23.03 21.04
CA PHE A 175 30.65 -22.86 20.20
C PHE A 175 31.56 -21.72 20.63
N SER A 176 31.12 -20.81 21.51
CA SER A 176 32.01 -19.75 22.00
C SER A 176 32.96 -20.30 23.04
N LYS A 177 34.27 -20.18 22.78
CA LYS A 177 35.30 -20.40 23.79
C LYS A 177 35.10 -19.39 24.94
N GLU A 178 35.38 -19.80 26.17
CA GLU A 178 35.41 -18.88 27.31
C GLU A 178 36.32 -17.69 26.99
N ILE A 179 35.75 -16.49 27.04
CA ILE A 179 36.43 -15.25 26.69
C ILE A 179 37.42 -14.92 27.82
N LYS A 180 38.70 -15.23 27.62
CA LYS A 180 39.78 -14.97 28.60
C LYS A 180 40.34 -13.55 28.56
N THR A 181 40.01 -12.77 27.54
CA THR A 181 40.50 -11.40 27.32
C THR A 181 39.41 -10.38 27.58
N GLU A 182 39.73 -9.23 28.18
CA GLU A 182 38.77 -8.16 28.34
C GLU A 182 38.14 -7.78 26.99
N PRO A 183 36.79 -7.75 26.90
CA PRO A 183 36.14 -7.33 25.67
C PRO A 183 36.46 -5.85 25.40
N ARG A 184 36.77 -5.54 24.14
CA ARG A 184 36.98 -4.15 23.69
C ARG A 184 35.80 -3.27 24.13
N PRO A 185 36.05 -2.04 24.60
CA PRO A 185 34.99 -1.13 25.00
C PRO A 185 34.03 -0.88 23.84
N PHE A 186 32.74 -0.74 24.15
CA PHE A 186 31.73 -0.46 23.15
C PHE A 186 32.00 0.86 22.44
N LEU A 187 31.52 0.96 21.20
CA LEU A 187 31.48 2.23 20.49
C LEU A 187 30.60 3.20 21.29
N ARG A 188 31.21 4.30 21.71
CA ARG A 188 30.61 5.43 22.44
C ARG A 188 30.99 6.69 21.69
N PHE A 189 30.12 7.70 21.70
CA PHE A 189 30.34 8.97 21.03
C PHE A 189 30.12 10.12 22.01
N PRO A 190 30.93 10.22 23.08
CA PRO A 190 30.65 11.13 24.19
C PRO A 190 30.62 12.60 23.75
N ALA A 191 31.39 12.98 22.73
CA ALA A 191 31.36 14.32 22.15
C ALA A 191 30.02 14.64 21.48
N ALA A 192 29.49 13.71 20.66
CA ALA A 192 28.22 13.88 19.98
C ALA A 192 27.05 13.85 20.98
N SER A 193 27.06 12.90 21.92
CA SER A 193 26.06 12.79 22.98
C SER A 193 25.98 14.09 23.80
N LYS A 194 27.13 14.63 24.24
CA LYS A 194 27.18 15.91 24.95
C LYS A 194 26.68 17.09 24.11
N GLN A 195 26.94 17.11 22.81
CA GLN A 195 26.45 18.17 21.93
C GLN A 195 24.93 18.11 21.79
N ILE A 196 24.36 16.93 21.57
CA ILE A 196 22.91 16.71 21.49
C ILE A 196 22.24 17.15 22.80
N VAL A 197 22.77 16.72 23.96
CA VAL A 197 22.25 17.12 25.27
C VAL A 197 22.35 18.63 25.48
N ARG A 198 23.47 19.27 25.12
CA ARG A 198 23.63 20.73 25.25
C ARG A 198 22.63 21.49 24.39
N LEU A 199 22.37 21.02 23.17
CA LEU A 199 21.36 21.59 22.29
C LEU A 199 19.97 21.46 22.93
N GLN A 200 19.62 20.26 23.37
CA GLN A 200 18.34 19.98 24.05
C GLN A 200 18.18 20.81 25.33
N GLN A 201 19.24 21.00 26.12
CA GLN A 201 19.20 21.78 27.35
C GLN A 201 18.99 23.28 27.10
N LYS A 202 19.63 23.84 26.06
CA LYS A 202 19.55 25.27 25.75
C LYS A 202 18.35 25.65 24.88
N GLN A 203 17.88 24.74 24.03
CA GLN A 203 16.93 25.04 22.96
C GLN A 203 15.75 24.07 22.93
N GLN A 204 15.19 23.67 24.09
CA GLN A 204 14.00 22.80 24.17
C GLN A 204 12.85 23.29 23.27
N VAL A 205 12.51 24.58 23.36
CA VAL A 205 11.47 25.21 22.54
C VAL A 205 11.88 25.25 21.06
N GLY A 206 13.15 25.45 20.77
CA GLY A 206 13.68 25.45 19.40
C GLY A 206 13.52 24.10 18.71
N VAL A 207 13.82 23.00 19.40
CA VAL A 207 13.62 21.63 18.89
C VAL A 207 12.16 21.37 18.56
N ILE A 208 11.24 21.77 19.46
CA ILE A 208 9.79 21.62 19.24
C ILE A 208 9.34 22.49 18.06
N LEU A 209 9.76 23.75 17.99
CA LEU A 209 9.36 24.67 16.92
C LEU A 209 9.84 24.19 15.55
N VAL A 210 11.09 23.73 15.45
CA VAL A 210 11.62 23.12 14.21
C VAL A 210 10.81 21.87 13.86
N THR A 211 10.47 21.04 14.83
CA THR A 211 9.66 19.84 14.60
C THR A 211 8.29 20.22 14.04
N VAL A 212 7.61 21.20 14.65
CA VAL A 212 6.31 21.71 14.19
C VAL A 212 6.41 22.33 12.80
N LEU A 213 7.47 23.08 12.51
CA LEU A 213 7.70 23.69 11.20
C LEU A 213 7.86 22.64 10.11
N ILE A 214 8.71 21.64 10.32
CA ILE A 214 8.91 20.54 9.37
C ILE A 214 7.61 19.74 9.22
N SER A 215 6.89 19.47 10.31
CA SER A 215 5.57 18.82 10.23
C SER A 215 4.56 19.64 9.43
N GLY A 216 4.54 20.97 9.56
CA GLY A 216 3.68 21.84 8.77
C GLY A 216 4.00 21.79 7.27
N LEU A 217 5.29 21.80 6.92
CA LEU A 217 5.74 21.59 5.54
C LEU A 217 5.37 20.19 5.03
N ALA A 218 5.47 19.18 5.89
CA ALA A 218 5.11 17.81 5.55
C ALA A 218 3.60 17.64 5.31
N VAL A 219 2.73 18.30 6.09
CA VAL A 219 1.28 18.33 5.82
C VAL A 219 0.98 18.99 4.48
N TYR A 220 1.65 20.09 4.17
CA TYR A 220 1.50 20.76 2.87
C TYR A 220 1.94 19.85 1.72
N GLY A 221 3.08 19.18 1.85
CA GLY A 221 3.54 18.19 0.86
C GLY A 221 2.57 17.00 0.73
N ALA A 222 2.09 16.47 1.84
CA ALA A 222 1.13 15.37 1.86
C ALA A 222 -0.16 15.69 1.11
N ALA A 223 -0.66 16.92 1.23
CA ALA A 223 -1.85 17.38 0.51
C ALA A 223 -1.65 17.53 -1.01
N SER A 224 -0.39 17.54 -1.49
CA SER A 224 -0.05 17.61 -2.92
C SER A 224 0.26 16.26 -3.55
N LEU A 225 0.26 15.17 -2.77
CA LEU A 225 0.55 13.84 -3.30
C LEU A 225 -0.62 13.31 -4.13
N GLU A 226 -0.29 12.89 -5.35
CA GLU A 226 -1.19 12.16 -6.22
C GLU A 226 -1.08 10.65 -5.95
N THR A 227 -2.20 9.95 -6.11
CA THR A 227 -2.23 8.49 -6.15
C THR A 227 -2.15 8.03 -7.59
N ASP A 228 -1.23 7.13 -7.87
CA ASP A 228 -0.98 6.61 -9.20
C ASP A 228 -0.80 5.10 -9.14
N PHE A 229 -1.44 4.40 -10.06
CA PHE A 229 -1.21 2.97 -10.25
C PHE A 229 -1.06 2.75 -11.74
N ASP A 230 0.15 2.39 -12.12
CA ASP A 230 0.43 1.87 -13.45
C ASP A 230 0.99 0.45 -13.31
N LEU A 231 0.46 -0.48 -14.13
CA LEU A 231 1.00 -1.83 -14.20
C LEU A 231 2.47 -1.82 -14.64
N ALA A 232 2.91 -0.80 -15.38
CA ALA A 232 4.31 -0.60 -15.73
C ALA A 232 5.23 -0.37 -14.52
N ASP A 233 4.73 0.13 -13.39
CA ASP A 233 5.55 0.34 -12.19
C ASP A 233 6.07 -0.98 -11.59
N PHE A 234 5.49 -2.11 -12.02
CA PHE A 234 5.89 -3.46 -11.66
C PHE A 234 6.86 -4.09 -12.68
N VAL A 235 7.12 -3.42 -13.80
CA VAL A 235 7.99 -3.88 -14.88
C VAL A 235 9.26 -3.03 -14.88
N ASN A 236 10.36 -3.60 -15.37
CA ASN A 236 11.57 -2.81 -15.59
C ASN A 236 11.41 -1.95 -16.84
N GLU A 237 11.66 -0.64 -16.71
CA GLU A 237 11.59 0.34 -17.81
C GLU A 237 12.47 -0.04 -19.02
N ASP A 238 13.58 -0.75 -18.78
CA ASP A 238 14.51 -1.19 -19.84
C ASP A 238 13.97 -2.39 -20.66
N MET A 239 12.83 -2.97 -20.29
CA MET A 239 12.27 -4.12 -21.00
C MET A 239 11.70 -3.72 -22.36
N ALA A 240 11.87 -4.61 -23.35
CA ALA A 240 11.39 -4.37 -24.70
C ALA A 240 9.87 -4.10 -24.76
N ILE A 241 9.09 -4.75 -23.89
CA ILE A 241 7.64 -4.57 -23.83
C ILE A 241 7.23 -3.13 -23.46
N MET A 242 8.04 -2.44 -22.64
CA MET A 242 7.81 -1.05 -22.26
C MET A 242 8.03 -0.11 -23.45
N GLY A 243 9.09 -0.31 -24.22
CA GLY A 243 9.31 0.45 -25.46
C GLY A 243 8.16 0.28 -26.46
N VAL A 244 7.57 -0.92 -26.56
CA VAL A 244 6.40 -1.17 -27.42
C VAL A 244 5.15 -0.44 -26.90
N ARG A 245 4.99 -0.34 -25.58
CA ARG A 245 3.90 0.42 -24.95
C ARG A 245 4.01 1.90 -25.25
N ASP A 246 5.21 2.44 -25.11
CA ASP A 246 5.48 3.86 -25.31
C ASP A 246 5.33 4.21 -26.80
N ASP A 247 5.88 3.40 -27.70
CA ASP A 247 5.68 3.54 -29.14
C ASP A 247 4.18 3.54 -29.51
N LEU A 248 3.38 2.67 -28.88
CA LEU A 248 1.94 2.59 -29.12
C LEU A 248 1.23 3.85 -28.60
N THR A 249 1.62 4.35 -27.43
CA THR A 249 1.04 5.55 -26.80
C THR A 249 1.38 6.82 -27.58
N ASP A 250 2.62 6.95 -28.04
CA ASP A 250 3.10 8.13 -28.77
C ASP A 250 2.63 8.15 -30.23
N SER A 251 2.46 6.98 -30.85
CA SER A 251 2.13 6.87 -32.27
C SER A 251 0.62 6.90 -32.55
N TYR A 252 -0.23 6.54 -31.58
CA TYR A 252 -1.66 6.36 -31.80
C TYR A 252 -2.49 7.02 -30.68
N GLU A 253 -3.30 8.02 -31.03
CA GLU A 253 -4.26 8.63 -30.09
C GLU A 253 -5.20 7.59 -29.44
N SER A 254 -5.50 6.50 -30.16
CA SER A 254 -6.34 5.42 -29.65
C SER A 254 -5.71 4.60 -28.53
N ALA A 255 -4.41 4.74 -28.27
CA ALA A 255 -3.74 4.07 -27.15
C ALA A 255 -4.25 4.54 -25.78
N GLY A 256 -4.71 5.79 -25.70
CA GLY A 256 -5.36 6.35 -24.51
C GLY A 256 -6.83 5.95 -24.35
N TRP A 257 -7.40 5.22 -25.32
CA TRP A 257 -8.78 4.79 -25.24
C TRP A 257 -8.91 3.62 -24.27
N LYS A 258 -9.83 3.75 -23.33
CA LYS A 258 -10.24 2.73 -22.37
C LYS A 258 -11.70 2.38 -22.60
N VAL A 259 -12.12 1.24 -22.05
CA VAL A 259 -13.49 0.76 -22.19
C VAL A 259 -14.16 0.73 -20.82
N ILE A 260 -15.32 1.37 -20.72
CA ILE A 260 -16.25 1.26 -19.61
C ILE A 260 -17.42 0.38 -20.04
N HIS A 261 -17.77 -0.56 -19.18
CA HIS A 261 -18.94 -1.41 -19.36
C HIS A 261 -20.06 -0.96 -18.43
N LEU A 262 -21.26 -0.76 -18.98
CA LEU A 262 -22.49 -0.61 -18.19
C LEU A 262 -23.33 -1.88 -18.37
N LEU A 263 -23.49 -2.61 -17.27
CA LEU A 263 -24.30 -3.82 -17.20
C LEU A 263 -25.64 -3.51 -16.55
N MET A 264 -26.72 -3.99 -17.15
CA MET A 264 -28.06 -3.96 -16.58
C MET A 264 -28.55 -5.39 -16.38
N GLU A 265 -29.00 -5.70 -15.17
CA GLU A 265 -29.60 -6.98 -14.79
C GLU A 265 -31.01 -6.75 -14.24
N PRO A 266 -31.87 -7.77 -14.12
CA PRO A 266 -33.22 -7.61 -13.60
C PRO A 266 -33.22 -6.99 -12.20
N ALA A 267 -34.22 -6.16 -11.90
CA ALA A 267 -34.41 -5.63 -10.55
C ALA A 267 -34.63 -6.78 -9.53
N GLU A 268 -34.35 -6.51 -8.25
CA GLU A 268 -34.42 -7.53 -7.19
C GLU A 268 -35.78 -8.26 -7.17
N GLY A 269 -35.73 -9.59 -7.23
CA GLY A 269 -36.92 -10.44 -7.26
C GLY A 269 -37.56 -10.62 -8.65
N LYS A 270 -36.95 -10.11 -9.73
CA LYS A 270 -37.36 -10.33 -11.11
C LYS A 270 -36.39 -11.25 -11.84
N GLU A 271 -36.90 -12.00 -12.83
CA GLU A 271 -36.08 -12.86 -13.71
C GLU A 271 -35.73 -12.15 -15.02
N THR A 272 -36.42 -11.05 -15.34
CA THR A 272 -36.36 -10.33 -16.62
C THR A 272 -36.40 -8.82 -16.37
N ILE A 273 -35.93 -8.03 -17.34
CA ILE A 273 -36.01 -6.56 -17.34
C ILE A 273 -37.32 -6.15 -18.05
N PRO A 274 -38.37 -5.73 -17.32
CA PRO A 274 -39.65 -5.35 -17.92
C PRO A 274 -39.68 -3.87 -18.32
N GLY A 275 -40.77 -3.43 -18.94
CA GLY A 275 -41.06 -2.00 -19.12
C GLY A 275 -40.38 -1.40 -20.35
N ASP A 276 -40.57 -2.04 -21.49
CA ASP A 276 -39.91 -1.77 -22.76
C ASP A 276 -39.96 -0.29 -23.21
N LEU A 277 -41.06 0.41 -22.95
CA LEU A 277 -41.20 1.83 -23.29
C LEU A 277 -40.34 2.72 -22.39
N ASP A 278 -40.31 2.44 -21.08
CA ASP A 278 -39.48 3.15 -20.11
C ASP A 278 -38.01 2.85 -20.39
N LEU A 279 -37.68 1.58 -20.66
CA LEU A 279 -36.35 1.14 -21.04
C LEU A 279 -35.87 1.83 -22.33
N LEU A 280 -36.66 1.86 -23.40
CA LEU A 280 -36.30 2.57 -24.63
C LEU A 280 -36.07 4.06 -24.38
N SER A 281 -36.90 4.67 -23.54
CA SER A 281 -36.77 6.09 -23.20
C SER A 281 -35.50 6.38 -22.43
N GLU A 282 -35.17 5.56 -21.45
CA GLU A 282 -33.96 5.71 -20.64
C GLU A 282 -32.68 5.34 -21.42
N LEU A 283 -32.74 4.36 -22.32
CA LEU A 283 -31.68 4.05 -23.27
C LEU A 283 -31.39 5.22 -24.23
N ARG A 284 -32.43 5.95 -24.66
CA ARG A 284 -32.29 7.18 -25.45
C ARG A 284 -31.70 8.31 -24.62
N ASN A 285 -32.14 8.50 -23.38
CA ASN A 285 -31.59 9.52 -22.47
C ASN A 285 -30.10 9.27 -22.23
N PHE A 286 -29.72 8.01 -21.94
CA PHE A 286 -28.33 7.61 -21.79
C PHE A 286 -27.50 7.88 -23.05
N HIS A 287 -28.06 7.66 -24.25
CA HIS A 287 -27.40 8.05 -25.49
C HIS A 287 -27.14 9.56 -25.58
N SER A 288 -28.10 10.39 -25.14
CA SER A 288 -27.93 11.84 -25.08
C SER A 288 -26.82 12.23 -24.09
N ASP A 289 -26.76 11.58 -22.93
CA ASP A 289 -25.70 11.80 -21.94
C ASP A 289 -24.33 11.48 -22.56
N MET A 290 -24.20 10.35 -23.26
CA MET A 290 -22.96 9.99 -23.98
C MET A 290 -22.58 11.02 -25.04
N LYS A 291 -23.54 11.62 -25.76
CA LYS A 291 -23.24 12.68 -26.74
C LYS A 291 -22.70 13.95 -26.09
N SER A 292 -23.11 14.23 -24.86
CA SER A 292 -22.70 15.44 -24.12
C SER A 292 -21.44 15.24 -23.26
N ASN A 293 -21.01 13.99 -23.08
CA ASN A 293 -19.84 13.65 -22.29
C ASN A 293 -18.55 13.79 -23.11
N ASN A 294 -17.73 14.79 -22.79
CA ASN A 294 -16.47 15.07 -23.49
C ASN A 294 -15.40 13.98 -23.32
N ASP A 295 -15.59 13.05 -22.38
CA ASP A 295 -14.69 11.91 -22.18
C ASP A 295 -14.98 10.73 -23.08
N VAL A 296 -16.20 10.67 -23.63
CA VAL A 296 -16.58 9.62 -24.56
C VAL A 296 -15.94 9.92 -25.90
N VAL A 297 -15.23 8.94 -26.45
CA VAL A 297 -14.55 9.08 -27.74
C VAL A 297 -15.57 9.45 -28.82
N GLY A 298 -15.24 10.44 -29.66
CA GLY A 298 -16.09 10.85 -30.78
C GLY A 298 -17.12 11.95 -30.48
N THR A 299 -17.06 12.59 -29.31
CA THR A 299 -17.92 13.73 -28.95
C THR A 299 -17.32 15.10 -29.28
N ASN A 300 -16.02 15.16 -29.55
CA ASN A 300 -15.26 16.36 -29.91
C ASN A 300 -15.51 16.88 -31.34
N PHE A 301 -16.32 16.19 -32.15
CA PHE A 301 -16.69 16.61 -33.50
C PHE A 301 -17.82 17.66 -33.52
N ARG A 302 -17.95 18.39 -34.63
CA ARG A 302 -19.08 19.33 -34.86
C ARG A 302 -20.45 18.66 -34.70
N ILE A 303 -20.53 17.38 -35.03
CA ILE A 303 -21.68 16.51 -34.78
C ILE A 303 -21.16 15.36 -33.92
N ALA A 304 -21.54 15.34 -32.64
CA ALA A 304 -21.11 14.30 -31.71
C ALA A 304 -21.64 12.93 -32.15
N SER A 305 -20.73 11.95 -32.23
CA SER A 305 -21.00 10.55 -32.53
C SER A 305 -20.29 9.69 -31.49
N PRO A 306 -20.86 9.55 -30.28
CA PRO A 306 -20.21 8.84 -29.19
C PRO A 306 -19.90 7.40 -29.60
N ALA A 307 -18.66 6.98 -29.43
CA ALA A 307 -18.18 5.65 -29.78
C ALA A 307 -18.51 4.67 -28.65
N TYR A 308 -19.71 4.09 -28.72
CA TYR A 308 -20.11 2.98 -27.85
C TYR A 308 -21.02 2.00 -28.58
N GLU A 309 -20.93 0.73 -28.17
CA GLU A 309 -21.86 -0.32 -28.55
C GLU A 309 -22.85 -0.59 -27.41
N GLY A 310 -24.08 -0.96 -27.75
CA GLY A 310 -25.11 -1.26 -26.78
C GLY A 310 -26.50 -1.41 -27.39
N PRO A 311 -27.54 -1.63 -26.57
CA PRO A 311 -28.90 -1.84 -27.05
C PRO A 311 -29.45 -0.65 -27.86
N TYR A 312 -29.17 0.60 -27.44
CA TYR A 312 -29.70 1.77 -28.14
C TYR A 312 -29.10 1.99 -29.54
N PRO A 313 -27.75 2.02 -29.73
CA PRO A 313 -27.17 2.06 -31.07
C PRO A 313 -27.66 0.92 -31.96
N LEU A 314 -27.80 -0.30 -31.41
CA LEU A 314 -28.33 -1.46 -32.13
C LEU A 314 -29.76 -1.21 -32.64
N ILE A 315 -30.67 -0.76 -31.76
CA ILE A 315 -32.06 -0.43 -32.12
C ILE A 315 -32.07 0.67 -33.19
N ARG A 316 -31.37 1.77 -32.93
CA ARG A 316 -31.34 2.93 -33.82
C ARG A 316 -30.83 2.57 -35.20
N ASP A 317 -29.71 1.85 -35.27
CA ASP A 317 -29.08 1.46 -36.53
C ASP A 317 -29.97 0.49 -37.32
N ALA A 318 -30.65 -0.46 -36.64
CA ALA A 318 -31.55 -1.40 -37.28
C ALA A 318 -32.79 -0.71 -37.88
N VAL A 319 -33.40 0.22 -37.15
CA VAL A 319 -34.54 1.01 -37.62
C VAL A 319 -34.13 1.95 -38.76
N LEU A 320 -32.96 2.60 -38.66
CA LEU A 320 -32.41 3.45 -39.72
C LEU A 320 -32.10 2.65 -41.00
N ARG A 321 -31.61 1.42 -40.86
CA ARG A 321 -31.24 0.57 -42.00
C ARG A 321 -32.44 -0.04 -42.69
N ASN A 322 -33.51 -0.31 -41.95
CA ASN A 322 -34.75 -0.90 -42.45
C ASN A 322 -35.96 -0.24 -41.79
N GLU A 323 -36.49 0.81 -42.43
CA GLU A 323 -37.66 1.55 -41.94
C GLU A 323 -38.88 0.64 -41.76
N THR A 324 -39.10 -0.33 -42.67
CA THR A 324 -40.22 -1.29 -42.55
C THR A 324 -40.10 -2.13 -41.29
N PHE A 325 -38.89 -2.59 -40.96
CA PHE A 325 -38.63 -3.33 -39.73
C PHE A 325 -38.94 -2.49 -38.48
N GLY A 326 -38.63 -1.19 -38.52
CA GLY A 326 -39.03 -0.25 -37.46
C GLY A 326 -40.55 -0.12 -37.33
N VAL A 327 -41.25 0.08 -38.46
CA VAL A 327 -42.73 0.16 -38.48
C VAL A 327 -43.38 -1.10 -37.91
N ASP A 328 -42.87 -2.28 -38.25
CA ASP A 328 -43.37 -3.57 -37.75
C ASP A 328 -43.24 -3.70 -36.21
N HIS A 329 -42.36 -2.91 -35.59
CA HIS A 329 -42.12 -2.89 -34.14
C HIS A 329 -42.52 -1.55 -33.49
N ASN A 330 -43.37 -0.77 -34.15
CA ASN A 330 -43.87 0.53 -33.69
C ASN A 330 -42.74 1.52 -33.34
N MET A 331 -41.65 1.56 -34.11
CA MET A 331 -40.52 2.45 -33.89
C MET A 331 -40.10 3.20 -35.17
N GLU A 332 -39.84 4.50 -35.03
CA GLU A 332 -39.25 5.33 -36.09
C GLU A 332 -38.05 6.12 -35.57
N VAL A 333 -37.18 6.55 -36.49
CA VAL A 333 -36.07 7.44 -36.16
C VAL A 333 -36.42 8.86 -36.58
N PHE A 334 -36.61 9.73 -35.59
CA PHE A 334 -36.89 11.14 -35.78
C PHE A 334 -35.77 11.98 -35.17
N ALA A 335 -35.24 12.94 -35.95
CA ALA A 335 -34.11 13.78 -35.54
C ALA A 335 -32.85 13.01 -35.06
N GLY A 336 -32.65 11.78 -35.54
CA GLY A 336 -31.53 10.92 -35.17
C GLY A 336 -31.74 10.08 -33.91
N GLU A 337 -32.94 10.10 -33.34
CA GLU A 337 -33.32 9.36 -32.14
C GLU A 337 -34.55 8.48 -32.38
N VAL A 338 -34.67 7.39 -31.60
CA VAL A 338 -35.74 6.41 -31.77
C VAL A 338 -36.95 6.80 -30.92
N TYR A 339 -38.13 6.83 -31.54
CA TYR A 339 -39.41 7.13 -30.90
C TYR A 339 -40.49 6.11 -31.31
N PRO A 340 -41.51 5.88 -30.45
CA PRO A 340 -42.71 5.16 -30.88
C PRO A 340 -43.46 5.94 -31.96
N ILE A 341 -43.93 5.23 -32.99
CA ILE A 341 -44.79 5.82 -34.04
C ILE A 341 -46.15 6.16 -33.43
N GLU A 342 -46.79 5.17 -32.80
CA GLU A 342 -48.06 5.32 -32.09
C GLU A 342 -47.85 5.14 -30.59
N ARG A 343 -47.99 6.23 -29.82
CA ARG A 343 -47.84 6.22 -28.35
C ARG A 343 -48.89 5.38 -27.62
N SER A 344 -49.99 5.05 -28.28
CA SER A 344 -51.06 4.20 -27.74
C SER A 344 -50.76 2.70 -27.87
N GLU A 345 -49.84 2.32 -28.76
CA GLU A 345 -49.43 0.93 -28.96
C GLU A 345 -48.20 0.61 -28.10
N SER A 346 -48.14 -0.59 -27.55
CA SER A 346 -46.99 -1.05 -26.77
C SER A 346 -45.80 -1.35 -27.66
N ILE A 347 -44.60 -0.98 -27.21
CA ILE A 347 -43.35 -1.46 -27.79
C ILE A 347 -43.00 -2.80 -27.15
N ASP A 348 -42.58 -3.78 -27.95
CA ASP A 348 -42.04 -5.06 -27.51
C ASP A 348 -40.58 -5.18 -27.99
N LEU A 349 -39.65 -4.75 -27.12
CA LEU A 349 -38.20 -4.82 -27.37
C LEU A 349 -37.71 -6.27 -27.37
N GLY A 350 -38.35 -7.16 -26.62
CA GLY A 350 -38.05 -8.58 -26.62
C GLY A 350 -38.23 -9.20 -28.01
N ALA A 351 -39.39 -9.00 -28.62
CA ALA A 351 -39.71 -9.43 -29.98
C ALA A 351 -38.76 -8.80 -31.02
N PHE A 352 -38.45 -7.51 -30.86
CA PHE A 352 -37.48 -6.80 -31.71
C PHE A 352 -36.10 -7.46 -31.68
N PHE A 353 -35.58 -7.75 -30.49
CA PHE A 353 -34.28 -8.40 -30.34
C PHE A 353 -34.30 -9.85 -30.83
N VAL A 354 -35.38 -10.61 -30.62
CA VAL A 354 -35.53 -11.96 -31.18
C VAL A 354 -35.47 -11.95 -32.71
N ALA A 355 -36.08 -10.96 -33.36
CA ALA A 355 -36.01 -10.82 -34.81
C ALA A 355 -34.58 -10.54 -35.30
N LEU A 356 -33.80 -9.73 -34.56
CA LEU A 356 -32.38 -9.50 -34.86
C LEU A 356 -31.51 -10.73 -34.58
N ALA A 357 -31.86 -11.56 -33.60
CA ALA A 357 -31.11 -12.77 -33.27
C ALA A 357 -31.06 -13.77 -34.44
N GLY A 358 -32.10 -13.78 -35.28
CA GLY A 358 -32.15 -14.59 -36.50
C GLY A 358 -31.56 -13.92 -37.75
N ASN A 359 -31.11 -12.66 -37.65
CA ASN A 359 -30.68 -11.87 -38.79
C ASN A 359 -29.16 -11.94 -39.01
N THR A 360 -28.74 -12.73 -39.99
CA THR A 360 -27.33 -12.93 -40.36
C THR A 360 -26.85 -12.00 -41.47
N THR A 361 -27.61 -10.95 -41.80
CA THR A 361 -27.15 -9.92 -42.74
C THR A 361 -26.13 -9.00 -42.07
N VAL A 362 -25.20 -8.47 -42.86
CA VAL A 362 -24.14 -7.57 -42.37
C VAL A 362 -24.75 -6.30 -41.79
N ALA A 363 -24.51 -6.07 -40.50
CA ALA A 363 -24.92 -4.89 -39.76
C ALA A 363 -23.87 -3.78 -39.88
N ASP A 364 -22.59 -4.12 -39.69
CA ASP A 364 -21.48 -3.19 -39.84
C ASP A 364 -20.62 -3.58 -41.07
N PRO A 365 -20.61 -2.75 -42.14
CA PRO A 365 -19.80 -2.99 -43.32
C PRO A 365 -18.27 -2.98 -43.08
N LEU A 366 -17.80 -2.37 -41.99
CA LEU A 366 -16.38 -2.25 -41.67
C LEU A 366 -15.85 -3.50 -40.95
N THR A 367 -16.57 -3.95 -39.92
CA THR A 367 -16.18 -5.17 -39.16
C THR A 367 -16.66 -6.45 -39.85
N GLY A 368 -17.70 -6.35 -40.68
CA GLY A 368 -18.37 -7.49 -41.29
C GLY A 368 -19.34 -8.22 -40.35
N GLU A 369 -19.54 -7.70 -39.14
CA GLU A 369 -20.43 -8.31 -38.15
C GLU A 369 -21.88 -8.27 -38.61
N THR A 370 -22.58 -9.37 -38.35
CA THR A 370 -24.01 -9.53 -38.60
C THR A 370 -24.86 -8.91 -37.50
N TRP A 371 -26.16 -8.69 -37.74
CA TRP A 371 -27.07 -8.20 -36.70
C TRP A 371 -27.16 -9.15 -35.50
N SER A 372 -27.18 -10.47 -35.76
CA SER A 372 -27.16 -11.48 -34.70
C SER A 372 -25.88 -11.45 -33.86
N GLU A 373 -24.72 -11.16 -34.48
CA GLU A 373 -23.44 -11.05 -33.79
C GLU A 373 -23.35 -9.76 -32.94
N ARG A 374 -23.81 -8.62 -33.45
CA ARG A 374 -23.90 -7.38 -32.65
C ARG A 374 -24.90 -7.52 -31.49
N LEU A 375 -26.03 -8.20 -31.71
CA LEU A 375 -27.02 -8.45 -30.67
C LEU A 375 -26.44 -9.30 -29.53
N ILE A 376 -25.80 -10.44 -29.83
CA ILE A 376 -25.33 -11.36 -28.78
C ILE A 376 -24.21 -10.75 -27.92
N GLN A 377 -23.53 -9.73 -28.43
CA GLN A 377 -22.54 -8.96 -27.66
C GLN A 377 -23.20 -7.95 -26.69
N THR A 378 -24.44 -7.51 -26.94
CA THR A 378 -25.07 -6.37 -26.23
C THR A 378 -26.32 -6.75 -25.44
N VAL A 379 -27.05 -7.78 -25.85
CA VAL A 379 -28.33 -8.20 -25.25
C VAL A 379 -28.33 -9.72 -25.05
N HIS A 380 -28.62 -10.15 -23.82
CA HIS A 380 -28.84 -11.55 -23.49
C HIS A 380 -30.34 -11.82 -23.28
N LEU A 381 -30.90 -12.70 -24.10
CA LEU A 381 -32.31 -13.07 -24.09
C LEU A 381 -32.54 -14.49 -23.57
N GLN A 382 -33.70 -14.73 -22.95
CA GLN A 382 -34.27 -16.05 -22.75
C GLN A 382 -35.64 -16.12 -23.42
N GLY A 383 -35.71 -16.75 -24.60
CA GLY A 383 -36.89 -16.60 -25.45
C GLY A 383 -37.01 -15.15 -25.94
N ALA A 384 -38.13 -14.49 -25.61
CA ALA A 384 -38.31 -13.05 -25.86
C ALA A 384 -37.95 -12.17 -24.64
N ASP A 385 -37.67 -12.79 -23.49
CA ASP A 385 -37.41 -12.04 -22.28
C ASP A 385 -35.99 -11.47 -22.24
N ILE A 386 -35.87 -10.18 -21.92
CA ILE A 386 -34.59 -9.50 -21.76
C ILE A 386 -34.04 -9.82 -20.37
N VAL A 387 -32.85 -10.45 -20.31
CA VAL A 387 -32.23 -10.84 -19.04
C VAL A 387 -31.06 -9.94 -18.69
N HIS A 388 -30.15 -9.68 -19.64
CA HIS A 388 -29.04 -8.75 -19.40
C HIS A 388 -28.83 -7.82 -20.58
N LEU A 389 -28.43 -6.58 -20.27
CA LEU A 389 -27.99 -5.61 -21.26
C LEU A 389 -26.55 -5.18 -20.95
N ARG A 390 -25.73 -5.08 -21.98
CA ARG A 390 -24.35 -4.62 -21.89
C ARG A 390 -24.15 -3.44 -22.83
N HIS A 391 -23.57 -2.38 -22.29
CA HIS A 391 -23.02 -1.28 -23.06
C HIS A 391 -21.51 -1.33 -22.96
N GLU A 392 -20.84 -1.05 -24.07
CA GLU A 392 -19.38 -0.99 -24.17
C GLU A 392 -19.01 0.40 -24.68
N ILE A 393 -18.55 1.26 -23.77
CA ILE A 393 -18.33 2.69 -24.02
C ILE A 393 -16.84 2.98 -24.08
N ARG A 394 -16.38 3.56 -25.19
CA ARG A 394 -14.99 3.98 -25.34
C ARG A 394 -14.81 5.38 -24.77
N VAL A 395 -13.85 5.50 -23.87
CA VAL A 395 -13.53 6.75 -23.18
C VAL A 395 -12.05 7.07 -23.31
N GLU A 396 -11.69 8.34 -23.23
CA GLU A 396 -10.30 8.79 -23.24
C GLU A 396 -9.82 9.02 -21.80
N ALA A 397 -8.86 8.22 -21.35
CA ALA A 397 -8.25 8.36 -20.03
C ALA A 397 -6.79 7.90 -20.05
N SER A 398 -5.88 8.86 -19.91
CA SER A 398 -4.43 8.62 -19.97
C SER A 398 -3.73 8.77 -18.62
N THR A 399 -4.35 9.47 -17.67
CA THR A 399 -3.81 9.67 -16.32
C THR A 399 -4.75 9.15 -15.24
N SER A 400 -4.25 8.97 -14.01
CA SER A 400 -5.07 8.63 -12.84
C SER A 400 -6.11 9.72 -12.53
N VAL A 401 -5.78 11.00 -12.79
CA VAL A 401 -6.73 12.11 -12.65
C VAL A 401 -7.86 12.03 -13.68
N ASP A 402 -7.54 11.71 -14.93
CA ASP A 402 -8.55 11.46 -15.96
C ASP A 402 -9.41 10.26 -15.58
N SER A 403 -8.80 9.16 -15.15
CA SER A 403 -9.50 7.95 -14.74
C SER A 403 -10.55 8.23 -13.67
N SER A 404 -10.17 8.93 -12.59
CA SER A 404 -11.07 9.30 -11.50
C SER A 404 -12.21 10.20 -11.98
N ARG A 405 -11.89 11.19 -12.83
CA ARG A 405 -12.86 12.12 -13.40
C ARG A 405 -13.86 11.42 -14.33
N VAL A 406 -13.37 10.54 -15.22
CA VAL A 406 -14.20 9.77 -16.15
C VAL A 406 -15.13 8.85 -15.36
N VAL A 407 -14.58 8.03 -14.45
CA VAL A 407 -15.39 7.12 -13.62
C VAL A 407 -16.41 7.90 -12.79
N GLY A 408 -16.02 9.01 -12.19
CA GLY A 408 -16.91 9.92 -11.45
C GLY A 408 -18.08 10.44 -12.30
N ASN A 409 -17.80 10.89 -13.52
CA ASN A 409 -18.84 11.34 -14.46
C ASN A 409 -19.85 10.23 -14.77
N PHE A 410 -19.40 8.98 -14.97
CA PHE A 410 -20.32 7.85 -15.19
C PHE A 410 -21.16 7.52 -13.97
N VAL A 411 -20.56 7.57 -12.77
CA VAL A 411 -21.30 7.38 -11.51
C VAL A 411 -22.35 8.48 -11.34
N GLU A 412 -22.05 9.72 -11.70
CA GLU A 412 -22.99 10.85 -11.66
C GLU A 412 -24.14 10.70 -12.68
N ILE A 413 -23.84 10.33 -13.93
CA ILE A 413 -24.84 10.05 -14.97
C ILE A 413 -25.81 8.95 -14.51
N LEU A 414 -25.29 7.88 -13.89
CA LEU A 414 -26.13 6.82 -13.35
C LEU A 414 -26.94 7.27 -12.14
N GLY A 415 -26.35 8.11 -11.30
CA GLY A 415 -26.92 8.61 -10.05
C GLY A 415 -27.26 7.52 -9.03
N SER A 416 -28.34 7.73 -8.27
CA SER A 416 -28.78 6.84 -7.19
C SER A 416 -30.24 6.40 -7.37
N THR A 417 -30.65 5.33 -6.70
CA THR A 417 -32.07 4.91 -6.69
C THR A 417 -32.97 5.82 -5.87
N GLU A 418 -32.41 6.80 -5.16
CA GLU A 418 -33.12 7.74 -4.30
C GLU A 418 -33.34 9.11 -4.98
N ASP A 419 -32.46 9.49 -5.89
CA ASP A 419 -32.46 10.80 -6.54
C ASP A 419 -33.30 10.81 -7.83
N SER A 420 -34.43 11.52 -7.80
CA SER A 420 -35.31 11.64 -8.95
C SER A 420 -34.61 12.27 -10.16
N GLY A 421 -34.77 11.67 -11.34
CA GLY A 421 -34.19 12.15 -12.59
C GLY A 421 -32.87 11.48 -12.98
N THR A 422 -32.36 10.55 -12.18
CA THR A 422 -31.19 9.74 -12.50
C THR A 422 -31.57 8.42 -13.18
N LEU A 423 -30.66 7.84 -13.95
CA LEU A 423 -30.93 6.59 -14.68
C LEU A 423 -31.29 5.45 -13.72
N LYS A 424 -30.57 5.32 -12.59
CA LYS A 424 -30.88 4.32 -11.56
C LYS A 424 -32.24 4.53 -10.92
N PHE A 425 -32.68 5.77 -10.69
CA PHE A 425 -34.00 6.03 -10.14
C PHE A 425 -35.11 5.64 -11.12
N GLN A 426 -34.98 5.99 -12.40
CA GLN A 426 -36.01 5.69 -13.41
C GLN A 426 -36.14 4.19 -13.64
N LEU A 427 -35.01 3.47 -13.64
CA LEU A 427 -35.00 2.03 -13.87
C LEU A 427 -35.05 1.19 -12.58
N LYS A 428 -35.24 1.77 -11.39
CA LYS A 428 -35.15 1.02 -10.11
C LYS A 428 -36.11 -0.17 -10.02
N GLU A 429 -37.28 -0.07 -10.65
CA GLU A 429 -38.27 -1.15 -10.69
C GLU A 429 -38.02 -2.13 -11.85
N HIS A 430 -37.08 -1.84 -12.74
CA HIS A 430 -36.87 -2.57 -13.99
C HIS A 430 -35.52 -3.30 -14.01
N ALA A 431 -34.45 -2.60 -13.68
CA ALA A 431 -33.09 -3.10 -13.74
C ALA A 431 -32.18 -2.55 -12.64
N THR A 432 -31.22 -3.38 -12.24
CA THR A 432 -30.06 -2.98 -11.42
C THR A 432 -28.88 -2.67 -12.36
N LEU A 433 -28.22 -1.53 -12.14
CA LEU A 433 -27.17 -1.02 -13.03
C LEU A 433 -25.79 -1.05 -12.37
N HIS A 434 -24.81 -1.63 -13.09
CA HIS A 434 -23.43 -1.78 -12.64
C HIS A 434 -22.44 -1.19 -13.65
N VAL A 435 -21.47 -0.42 -13.17
CA VAL A 435 -20.35 0.10 -13.98
C VAL A 435 -19.12 -0.74 -13.71
N THR A 436 -18.44 -1.20 -14.76
CA THR A 436 -17.23 -2.01 -14.65
C THR A 436 -16.31 -1.80 -15.86
N GLY A 437 -15.23 -2.57 -15.96
CA GLY A 437 -14.15 -2.42 -16.94
C GLY A 437 -12.84 -2.05 -16.27
N ASP A 438 -11.74 -2.22 -16.99
CA ASP A 438 -10.38 -2.07 -16.45
C ASP A 438 -10.16 -0.71 -15.78
N LEU A 439 -10.69 0.37 -16.39
CA LEU A 439 -10.59 1.73 -15.85
C LEU A 439 -11.32 1.88 -14.50
N VAL A 440 -12.51 1.29 -14.39
CA VAL A 440 -13.36 1.37 -13.20
C VAL A 440 -12.79 0.51 -12.08
N MET A 441 -12.27 -0.68 -12.42
CA MET A 441 -11.56 -1.54 -11.49
C MET A 441 -10.31 -0.86 -10.95
N LEU A 442 -9.50 -0.25 -11.82
CA LEU A 442 -8.32 0.52 -11.46
C LEU A 442 -8.67 1.65 -10.48
N GLU A 443 -9.65 2.48 -10.82
CA GLU A 443 -10.09 3.58 -9.95
C GLU A 443 -10.62 3.08 -8.60
N THR A 444 -11.37 1.97 -8.60
CA THR A 444 -11.85 1.34 -7.36
C THR A 444 -10.70 0.86 -6.48
N VAL A 445 -9.64 0.30 -7.08
CA VAL A 445 -8.41 -0.08 -6.38
C VAL A 445 -7.68 1.15 -5.84
N LEU A 446 -7.55 2.22 -6.63
CA LEU A 446 -6.92 3.49 -6.24
C LEU A 446 -7.65 4.16 -5.05
N GLN A 447 -8.98 4.26 -5.13
CA GLN A 447 -9.81 4.77 -4.03
C GLN A 447 -9.71 3.87 -2.79
N GLY A 448 -9.70 2.56 -2.99
CA GLY A 448 -9.44 1.58 -1.94
C GLY A 448 -8.10 1.81 -1.25
N LEU A 449 -7.02 2.03 -2.00
CA LEU A 449 -5.68 2.32 -1.45
C LEU A 449 -5.68 3.55 -0.53
N THR A 450 -6.26 4.67 -0.98
CA THR A 450 -6.27 5.91 -0.18
C THR A 450 -7.07 5.78 1.11
N THR A 451 -8.25 5.16 1.06
CA THR A 451 -9.09 4.92 2.25
C THR A 451 -8.37 3.99 3.23
N THR A 452 -7.82 2.90 2.70
CA THR A 452 -7.20 1.85 3.52
C THR A 452 -5.89 2.29 4.14
N GLN A 453 -5.21 3.28 3.55
CA GLN A 453 -4.08 3.93 4.17
C GLN A 453 -4.45 4.62 5.48
N ILE A 454 -5.50 5.45 5.45
CA ILE A 454 -5.96 6.20 6.61
C ILE A 454 -6.43 5.23 7.69
N GLU A 455 -7.19 4.21 7.30
CA GLU A 455 -7.67 3.16 8.21
C GLU A 455 -6.51 2.36 8.82
N SER A 456 -5.62 1.79 8.01
CA SER A 456 -4.50 0.96 8.50
C SER A 456 -3.55 1.75 9.39
N THR A 457 -3.22 3.00 9.03
CA THR A 457 -2.36 3.87 9.84
C THR A 457 -3.03 4.21 11.17
N SER A 458 -4.32 4.56 11.15
CA SER A 458 -5.09 4.88 12.38
C SER A 458 -5.22 3.66 13.29
N ILE A 459 -5.53 2.50 12.73
CA ILE A 459 -5.64 1.24 13.45
C ILE A 459 -4.28 0.87 14.05
N SER A 460 -3.20 0.95 13.27
CA SER A 460 -1.85 0.69 13.80
C SER A 460 -1.49 1.66 14.93
N LEU A 461 -1.90 2.93 14.87
CA LEU A 461 -1.62 3.90 15.93
C LEU A 461 -2.40 3.57 17.21
N ILE A 462 -3.70 3.24 17.07
CA ILE A 462 -4.57 2.85 18.18
C ILE A 462 -4.07 1.57 18.83
N VAL A 463 -3.76 0.54 18.03
CA VAL A 463 -3.29 -0.75 18.53
C VAL A 463 -1.93 -0.59 19.22
N SER A 464 -0.98 0.13 18.62
CA SER A 464 0.32 0.42 19.25
C SER A 464 0.15 1.19 20.56
N PHE A 465 -0.76 2.17 20.61
CA PHE A 465 -1.11 2.88 21.84
C PHE A 465 -1.67 1.92 22.90
N LEU A 466 -2.63 1.06 22.55
CA LEU A 466 -3.25 0.11 23.48
C LEU A 466 -2.24 -0.90 24.02
N VAL A 467 -1.35 -1.43 23.16
CA VAL A 467 -0.27 -2.33 23.57
C VAL A 467 0.69 -1.63 24.53
N LEU A 468 1.15 -0.41 24.18
CA LEU A 468 2.02 0.38 25.05
C LEU A 468 1.34 0.72 26.38
N PHE A 469 0.07 1.12 26.34
CA PHE A 469 -0.71 1.43 27.53
C PHE A 469 -0.88 0.21 28.43
N MET A 470 -1.21 -0.96 27.87
CA MET A 470 -1.36 -2.21 28.62
C MET A 470 -0.05 -2.62 29.29
N LEU A 471 1.08 -2.47 28.60
CA LEU A 471 2.40 -2.90 29.09
C LEU A 471 3.05 -1.89 30.04
N THR A 472 2.87 -0.58 29.82
CA THR A 472 3.39 0.47 30.71
C THR A 472 2.46 0.82 31.87
N ARG A 473 1.17 0.46 31.75
CA ARG A 473 0.06 0.78 32.69
C ARG A 473 -0.10 2.28 32.96
N ARG A 474 0.42 3.14 32.08
CA ARG A 474 0.40 4.60 32.24
C ARG A 474 0.19 5.25 30.87
N ILE A 475 -0.73 6.21 30.81
CA ILE A 475 -1.08 6.91 29.57
C ILE A 475 0.09 7.78 29.07
N MET A 476 0.71 8.55 29.96
CA MET A 476 1.74 9.52 29.56
C MET A 476 2.96 8.86 28.87
N PRO A 477 3.56 7.77 29.39
CA PRO A 477 4.63 7.07 28.68
C PRO A 477 4.21 6.55 27.30
N ALA A 478 2.99 6.01 27.16
CA ALA A 478 2.50 5.52 25.88
C ALA A 478 2.42 6.65 24.84
N ILE A 479 1.88 7.82 25.23
CA ILE A 479 1.82 9.00 24.34
C ILE A 479 3.22 9.51 24.00
N ILE A 480 4.10 9.65 24.99
CA ILE A 480 5.46 10.19 24.80
C ILE A 480 6.28 9.31 23.85
N VAL A 481 6.16 7.98 23.96
CA VAL A 481 6.84 7.02 23.07
C VAL A 481 6.26 7.05 21.65
N LEU A 482 4.94 7.16 21.53
CA LEU A 482 4.26 7.10 20.24
C LEU A 482 4.36 8.41 19.43
N PHE A 483 4.45 9.56 20.12
CA PHE A 483 4.44 10.88 19.48
C PHE A 483 5.56 11.07 18.44
N PRO A 484 6.85 10.78 18.73
CA PRO A 484 7.90 10.84 17.72
C PRO A 484 7.61 9.99 16.47
N VAL A 485 6.97 8.84 16.64
CA VAL A 485 6.68 7.90 15.54
C VAL A 485 5.53 8.40 14.68
N GLY A 486 4.48 8.98 15.29
CA GLY A 486 3.41 9.64 14.56
C GLY A 486 3.91 10.83 13.73
N ILE A 487 4.82 11.63 14.29
CA ILE A 487 5.49 12.71 13.54
C ILE A 487 6.39 12.16 12.44
N ALA A 488 7.09 11.04 12.68
CA ALA A 488 7.90 10.38 11.65
C ALA A 488 7.03 9.96 10.46
N SER A 489 5.88 9.33 10.71
CA SER A 489 4.93 8.92 9.67
C SER A 489 4.50 10.12 8.82
N LEU A 490 4.19 11.26 9.44
CA LEU A 490 3.87 12.50 8.72
C LEU A 490 5.05 13.02 7.89
N TRP A 491 6.26 13.01 8.44
CA TRP A 491 7.46 13.45 7.71
C TRP A 491 7.79 12.56 6.52
N VAL A 492 7.53 11.25 6.64
CA VAL A 492 7.68 10.31 5.53
C VAL A 492 6.77 10.72 4.37
N VAL A 493 5.48 10.95 4.64
CA VAL A 493 4.54 11.42 3.61
C VAL A 493 5.01 12.75 3.01
N GLY A 494 5.39 13.72 3.84
CA GLY A 494 5.93 14.99 3.35
C GLY A 494 7.17 14.85 2.49
N SER A 495 8.05 13.89 2.80
CA SER A 495 9.27 13.64 2.03
C SER A 495 9.00 13.02 0.67
N MET A 496 7.94 12.21 0.53
CA MET A 496 7.53 11.69 -0.78
C MET A 496 7.25 12.83 -1.75
N ALA A 497 6.51 13.86 -1.30
CA ALA A 497 6.20 15.03 -2.12
C ALA A 497 7.45 15.81 -2.54
N LEU A 498 8.46 15.89 -1.66
CA LEU A 498 9.73 16.59 -1.95
C LEU A 498 10.62 15.82 -2.94
N ILE A 499 10.56 14.50 -2.92
CA ILE A 499 11.38 13.62 -3.77
C ILE A 499 10.65 13.30 -5.09
N GLY A 500 9.36 13.65 -5.21
CA GLY A 500 8.55 13.42 -6.40
C GLY A 500 7.96 12.01 -6.47
N LEU A 501 7.87 11.30 -5.34
CA LEU A 501 7.25 9.99 -5.27
C LEU A 501 5.74 10.08 -5.08
N LYS A 502 5.00 9.20 -5.73
CA LYS A 502 3.53 9.11 -5.67
C LYS A 502 3.07 7.99 -4.73
N TRP A 503 1.77 8.00 -4.39
CA TRP A 503 1.18 6.84 -3.73
C TRP A 503 1.03 5.70 -4.73
N ASN A 504 1.61 4.54 -4.39
CA ASN A 504 1.44 3.28 -5.09
C ASN A 504 1.08 2.19 -4.06
N VAL A 505 0.87 0.95 -4.54
CA VAL A 505 0.47 -0.19 -3.69
C VAL A 505 1.42 -0.41 -2.50
N LEU A 506 2.72 -0.19 -2.67
CA LEU A 506 3.71 -0.41 -1.62
C LEU A 506 3.92 0.81 -0.71
N THR A 507 4.02 2.02 -1.28
CA THR A 507 4.30 3.23 -0.49
C THR A 507 3.17 3.56 0.47
N VAL A 508 1.92 3.26 0.09
CA VAL A 508 0.74 3.39 0.96
C VAL A 508 0.90 2.62 2.28
N MET A 509 1.52 1.44 2.26
CA MET A 509 1.75 0.66 3.49
C MET A 509 2.81 1.29 4.40
N VAL A 510 3.74 2.09 3.87
CA VAL A 510 4.87 2.56 4.66
C VAL A 510 4.43 3.42 5.84
N THR A 511 3.32 4.16 5.75
CA THR A 511 2.80 4.95 6.88
C THR A 511 2.37 4.08 8.06
N ALA A 512 1.77 2.91 7.80
CA ALA A 512 1.45 1.91 8.82
C ALA A 512 2.69 1.15 9.28
N LEU A 513 3.59 0.75 8.36
CA LEU A 513 4.86 0.08 8.69
C LEU A 513 5.77 0.98 9.55
N THR A 514 5.72 2.31 9.37
CA THR A 514 6.48 3.29 10.15
C THR A 514 6.21 3.13 11.64
N LEU A 515 4.98 2.79 12.03
CA LEU A 515 4.63 2.56 13.42
C LEU A 515 5.26 1.29 13.97
N GLY A 516 5.44 0.24 13.16
CA GLY A 516 6.13 -0.97 13.58
C GLY A 516 7.64 -0.79 13.63
N ILE A 517 8.23 -0.21 12.57
CA ILE A 517 9.69 -0.07 12.43
C ILE A 517 10.24 1.03 13.34
N GLY A 518 9.52 2.14 13.50
CA GLY A 518 10.01 3.34 14.18
C GLY A 518 9.84 3.34 15.70
N ILE A 519 8.86 2.60 16.22
CA ILE A 519 8.50 2.62 17.64
C ILE A 519 9.59 2.04 18.54
N ASP A 520 10.36 1.09 18.01
CA ASP A 520 11.46 0.43 18.70
C ASP A 520 12.52 1.43 19.16
N TYR A 521 12.87 2.41 18.31
CA TYR A 521 13.83 3.46 18.67
C TYR A 521 13.35 4.27 19.88
N SER A 522 12.06 4.64 19.89
CA SER A 522 11.45 5.38 20.99
C SER A 522 11.37 4.55 22.27
N ILE A 523 10.97 3.27 22.18
CA ILE A 523 10.86 2.34 23.31
C ILE A 523 12.24 2.16 23.98
N HIS A 524 13.27 1.86 23.18
CA HIS A 524 14.61 1.60 23.70
C HIS A 524 15.23 2.85 24.34
N MET A 525 15.07 4.03 23.73
CA MET A 525 15.54 5.29 24.31
C MET A 525 14.81 5.64 25.60
N TRP A 526 13.47 5.59 25.59
CA TRP A 526 12.64 5.89 26.75
C TRP A 526 12.99 4.99 27.93
N ARG A 527 13.06 3.67 27.71
CA ARG A 527 13.37 2.71 28.77
C ARG A 527 14.78 2.88 29.31
N ARG A 528 15.76 3.21 28.45
CA ARG A 528 17.13 3.47 28.89
C ARG A 528 17.20 4.72 29.75
N PHE A 529 16.53 5.79 29.35
CA PHE A 529 16.45 7.02 30.12
C PHE A 529 15.86 6.78 31.51
N GLU A 530 14.73 6.06 31.60
CA GLU A 530 14.09 5.74 32.88
C GLU A 530 15.04 4.99 33.84
N VAL A 531 15.79 4.01 33.31
CA VAL A 531 16.76 3.22 34.08
C VAL A 531 17.94 4.08 34.57
N GLU A 532 18.47 4.97 33.74
CA GLU A 532 19.59 5.83 34.14
C GLU A 532 19.14 6.95 35.08
N LEU A 533 17.90 7.44 34.94
CA LEU A 533 17.31 8.41 35.85
C LEU A 533 17.18 7.84 37.26
N GLN A 534 16.68 6.61 37.40
CA GLN A 534 16.59 5.93 38.70
C GLN A 534 17.94 5.73 39.39
N LYS A 535 19.03 5.61 38.62
CA LYS A 535 20.38 5.41 39.16
C LYS A 535 21.06 6.71 39.56
N ARG A 536 20.89 7.78 38.78
CA ARG A 536 21.67 9.02 38.92
C ARG A 536 20.92 10.11 39.68
N GLY A 537 19.59 10.13 39.63
CA GLY A 537 18.78 11.20 40.21
C GLY A 537 18.93 12.56 39.53
N ASP A 538 19.62 12.62 38.39
CA ASP A 538 19.80 13.83 37.57
C ASP A 538 19.29 13.54 36.15
N HIS A 539 18.29 14.30 35.71
CA HIS A 539 17.67 14.14 34.39
C HIS A 539 18.69 14.30 33.24
N TRP A 540 19.55 15.32 33.30
CA TRP A 540 20.47 15.61 32.20
C TRP A 540 21.62 14.61 32.13
N GLY A 541 22.18 14.23 33.28
CA GLY A 541 23.19 13.17 33.37
C GLY A 541 22.64 11.79 32.99
N ALA A 542 21.37 11.51 33.29
CA ALA A 542 20.70 10.29 32.84
C ALA A 542 20.51 10.27 31.31
N LEU A 543 20.10 11.40 30.74
CA LEU A 543 19.96 11.54 29.29
C LEU A 543 21.29 11.40 28.56
N GLU A 544 22.35 12.03 29.07
CA GLU A 544 23.69 11.93 28.49
C GLU A 544 24.16 10.47 28.45
N GLU A 545 24.01 9.71 29.54
CA GLU A 545 24.39 8.29 29.55
C GLU A 545 23.46 7.46 28.66
N ALA A 546 22.16 7.76 28.60
CA ALA A 546 21.23 7.05 27.73
C ALA A 546 21.59 7.23 26.24
N LEU A 547 21.96 8.44 25.83
CA LEU A 547 22.43 8.75 24.48
C LEU A 547 23.80 8.10 24.19
N ASP A 548 24.76 8.19 25.12
CA ASP A 548 26.10 7.62 24.92
C ASP A 548 26.13 6.08 24.91
N THR A 549 25.08 5.44 25.46
CA THR A 549 24.96 3.97 25.49
C THR A 549 23.96 3.44 24.49
N THR A 550 22.66 3.63 24.74
CA THR A 550 21.59 3.11 23.87
C THR A 550 21.45 3.95 22.61
N GLY A 551 21.58 5.28 22.68
CA GLY A 551 21.49 6.14 21.49
C GLY A 551 22.50 5.76 20.41
N VAL A 552 23.77 5.56 20.77
CA VAL A 552 24.81 5.06 19.85
C VAL A 552 24.50 3.65 19.34
N ALA A 553 23.89 2.79 20.15
CA ALA A 553 23.45 1.46 19.70
C ALA A 553 22.32 1.55 18.66
N LEU A 554 21.36 2.44 18.87
CA LEU A 554 20.24 2.67 17.95
C LEU A 554 20.71 3.31 16.65
N MET A 555 21.69 4.23 16.67
CA MET A 555 22.27 4.77 15.44
C MET A 555 22.90 3.66 14.58
N LEU A 556 23.63 2.73 15.20
CA LEU A 556 24.23 1.60 14.50
C LEU A 556 23.16 0.66 13.94
N SER A 557 22.16 0.33 14.76
CA SER A 557 21.00 -0.48 14.37
C SER A 557 20.26 0.15 13.19
N ALA A 558 19.83 1.41 13.30
CA ALA A 558 19.18 2.15 12.23
C ALA A 558 20.01 2.20 10.94
N THR A 559 21.34 2.35 11.04
CA THR A 559 22.21 2.27 9.85
C THR A 559 22.15 0.88 9.20
N THR A 560 22.08 -0.20 10.00
CA THR A 560 21.93 -1.57 9.46
C THR A 560 20.57 -1.76 8.81
N THR A 561 19.51 -1.26 9.44
CA THR A 561 18.13 -1.36 8.93
C THR A 561 17.98 -0.55 7.63
N MET A 562 18.47 0.70 7.60
CA MET A 562 18.51 1.54 6.41
C MET A 562 19.28 0.89 5.27
N ALA A 563 20.45 0.30 5.55
CA ALA A 563 21.22 -0.41 4.54
C ALA A 563 20.48 -1.65 4.02
N GLY A 564 19.78 -2.38 4.90
CA GLY A 564 18.91 -3.50 4.52
C GLY A 564 17.77 -3.09 3.60
N PHE A 565 17.13 -1.93 3.85
CA PHE A 565 16.11 -1.37 2.95
C PHE A 565 16.69 -0.81 1.66
N ALA A 566 17.87 -0.18 1.71
CA ALA A 566 18.54 0.36 0.53
C ALA A 566 18.95 -0.73 -0.49
N VAL A 567 18.99 -2.00 -0.09
CA VAL A 567 19.16 -3.14 -1.01
C VAL A 567 18.04 -3.21 -2.05
N LEU A 568 16.82 -2.79 -1.69
CA LEU A 568 15.68 -2.81 -2.60
C LEU A 568 15.83 -1.79 -3.74
N LEU A 569 16.72 -0.80 -3.64
CA LEU A 569 17.07 0.11 -4.74
C LEU A 569 17.71 -0.61 -5.93
N PHE A 570 18.19 -1.83 -5.73
CA PHE A 570 18.74 -2.67 -6.81
C PHE A 570 17.67 -3.58 -7.45
N SER A 571 16.41 -3.47 -7.01
CA SER A 571 15.29 -4.13 -7.67
C SER A 571 15.11 -3.52 -9.06
N PRO A 572 14.79 -4.31 -10.10
CA PRO A 572 14.46 -3.75 -11.41
C PRO A 572 13.06 -3.12 -11.46
N MET A 573 12.22 -3.37 -10.45
CA MET A 573 10.86 -2.83 -10.38
C MET A 573 10.85 -1.48 -9.63
N PRO A 574 10.44 -0.37 -10.26
CA PRO A 574 10.36 0.95 -9.63
C PRO A 574 9.59 0.95 -8.30
N ILE A 575 8.45 0.24 -8.25
CA ILE A 575 7.63 0.19 -7.03
C ILE A 575 8.37 -0.37 -5.80
N ILE A 576 9.27 -1.34 -6.01
CA ILE A 576 10.09 -1.94 -4.94
C ILE A 576 11.24 -1.00 -4.54
N GLN A 577 11.81 -0.26 -5.51
CA GLN A 577 12.85 0.74 -5.24
C GLN A 577 12.30 1.86 -4.35
N ASP A 578 11.13 2.42 -4.72
CA ASP A 578 10.43 3.45 -3.97
C ASP A 578 10.11 3.01 -2.55
N PHE A 579 9.59 1.79 -2.42
CA PHE A 579 9.31 1.19 -1.13
C PHE A 579 10.57 1.08 -0.25
N GLY A 580 11.69 0.64 -0.82
CA GLY A 580 12.98 0.57 -0.14
C GLY A 580 13.49 1.94 0.31
N LEU A 581 13.45 2.92 -0.59
CA LEU A 581 13.89 4.29 -0.32
C LEU A 581 13.09 4.92 0.82
N ILE A 582 11.76 4.89 0.69
CA ILE A 582 10.87 5.51 1.65
C ILE A 582 10.93 4.80 3.00
N THR A 583 11.08 3.48 3.04
CA THR A 583 11.25 2.77 4.31
C THR A 583 12.62 3.04 4.96
N ALA A 584 13.69 3.26 4.18
CA ALA A 584 14.97 3.72 4.73
C ALA A 584 14.86 5.15 5.31
N ILE A 585 14.11 6.04 4.65
CA ILE A 585 13.80 7.39 5.16
C ILE A 585 12.98 7.32 6.44
N THR A 586 12.00 6.40 6.53
CA THR A 586 11.24 6.12 7.75
C THR A 586 12.13 5.79 8.93
N VAL A 587 13.10 4.89 8.75
CA VAL A 587 14.07 4.54 9.80
C VAL A 587 14.86 5.77 10.23
N LEU A 588 15.33 6.57 9.26
CA LEU A 588 16.10 7.79 9.53
C LEU A 588 15.28 8.80 10.35
N PHE A 589 14.05 9.12 9.94
CA PHE A 589 13.20 10.07 10.66
C PHE A 589 12.82 9.56 12.04
N SER A 590 12.51 8.27 12.16
CA SER A 590 12.20 7.65 13.45
C SER A 590 13.38 7.74 14.42
N LEU A 591 14.60 7.47 13.95
CA LEU A 591 15.83 7.63 14.73
C LEU A 591 16.04 9.10 15.14
N VAL A 592 15.95 10.04 14.19
CA VAL A 592 16.15 11.47 14.47
C VAL A 592 15.17 11.97 15.52
N LEU A 593 13.89 11.64 15.38
CA LEU A 593 12.85 12.06 16.32
C LEU A 593 12.99 11.37 17.68
N ALA A 594 13.37 10.08 17.72
CA ALA A 594 13.64 9.36 18.97
C ALA A 594 14.87 9.89 19.72
N LEU A 595 15.87 10.44 19.03
CA LEU A 595 17.08 10.99 19.66
C LEU A 595 16.95 12.48 20.00
N MET A 596 16.17 13.24 19.23
CA MET A 596 16.08 14.70 19.36
C MET A 596 14.83 15.15 20.11
N VAL A 597 13.66 14.60 19.76
CA VAL A 597 12.35 15.07 20.27
C VAL A 597 11.94 14.31 21.53
N LEU A 598 12.07 12.98 21.53
CA LEU A 598 11.66 12.16 22.68
C LEU A 598 12.32 12.60 24.00
N PRO A 599 13.63 12.90 24.08
CA PRO A 599 14.23 13.36 25.34
C PRO A 599 13.63 14.66 25.87
N VAL A 600 13.30 15.59 24.97
CA VAL A 600 12.67 16.87 25.35
C VAL A 600 11.27 16.63 25.91
N LEU A 601 10.50 15.72 25.32
CA LEU A 601 9.17 15.35 25.81
C LEU A 601 9.22 14.68 27.18
N VAL A 602 10.17 13.75 27.38
CA VAL A 602 10.33 13.07 28.66
C VAL A 602 10.75 14.04 29.76
N GLU A 603 11.67 14.97 29.47
CA GLU A 603 12.10 16.01 30.42
C GLU A 603 10.94 16.95 30.81
N LEU A 604 10.14 17.40 29.83
CA LEU A 604 8.97 18.26 30.10
C LEU A 604 7.93 17.54 30.96
N ALA A 605 7.68 16.25 30.68
CA ALA A 605 6.75 15.44 31.46
C ALA A 605 7.26 15.19 32.90
N ALA A 606 8.57 15.03 33.08
CA ALA A 606 9.17 14.84 34.41
C ALA A 606 9.04 16.11 35.26
N ARG A 607 9.35 17.29 34.71
CA ARG A 607 9.16 18.58 35.41
C ARG A 607 7.71 18.83 35.82
N GLY A 608 6.76 18.50 34.95
CA GLY A 608 5.33 18.64 35.26
C GLY A 608 4.89 17.79 36.46
N GLN A 609 5.48 16.61 36.66
CA GLN A 609 5.20 15.76 37.83
C GLN A 609 5.87 16.28 39.12
N GLU A 610 7.03 16.92 39.02
CA GLU A 610 7.69 17.55 40.16
C GLU A 610 6.88 18.76 40.65
N SER A 611 6.47 19.66 39.75
CA SER A 611 5.62 20.81 40.12
C SER A 611 4.27 20.41 40.70
N ALA A 612 3.62 19.37 40.16
CA ALA A 612 2.35 18.87 40.70
C ALA A 612 2.49 18.27 42.11
N ARG A 613 3.62 17.65 42.44
CA ARG A 613 3.91 17.13 43.79
C ARG A 613 4.24 18.23 44.79
N GLU A 614 4.83 19.33 44.34
CA GLU A 614 5.06 20.51 45.17
C GLU A 614 3.74 21.24 45.49
N ASP A 615 2.80 21.31 44.54
CA ASP A 615 1.47 21.89 44.75
C ASP A 615 0.54 21.01 45.62
N ASP A 616 0.59 19.68 45.50
CA ASP A 616 -0.18 18.76 46.37
C ASP A 616 0.41 18.60 47.78
N GLY A 617 1.65 19.06 47.98
CA GLY A 617 2.37 19.02 49.27
C GLY A 617 2.33 20.33 50.07
N ALA A 618 1.72 21.37 49.52
CA ALA A 618 1.47 22.68 50.15
C ALA A 618 0.04 22.78 50.66
#